data_AF-A0A8C9FVD0-F1
#
_entry.id   AF-A0A8C9FVD0-F1
#
_cell.length_a   1.000
_cell.length_b   1.000
_cell.length_c   1.000
_cell.angle_alpha   90.00
_cell.angle_beta   90.00
_cell.angle_gamma   90.00
#
_symmetry.space_group_name_H-M   'P 1'
#
loop_
_entity.id
_entity.type
_entity.pdbx_description
1 polymer ?
#
loop_
_entity_poly.entity_id
_entity_poly.type
_entity_poly.pdbx_seq_one_letter_code
_entity_poly.pdbx_strand_id
1 'polypeptide(L)'
;MARKKLYRPIAAMAKKVREYRALKERPRDSQRFALDYETMRRPLTQKRLPVLAWEDVRREQRLFSLLCRLPLFGVGRMVTRKSWLWAHDEPCYWVITKVRADYTAEGMDHGRAWGRLTFRGQTEEEDREIDKVMYHDWRMVPKHEEEAFKEFTPVPEETCRYLPYPPLLRAMILAQWQKEGKEITEEPMIDLQRTSHLKAAKKNATGTSL
;
A
#
# COMPACT_ATOMS: atom_id res chain seq x y z
N MET A 1 39.37 1.11 25.21
CA MET A 1 40.01 1.92 24.14
C MET A 1 39.24 1.75 22.85
N ALA A 2 38.53 2.78 22.37
CA ALA A 2 37.78 2.71 21.12
C ALA A 2 38.75 2.78 19.92
N ARG A 3 38.79 1.73 19.09
CA ARG A 3 39.59 1.71 17.86
C ARG A 3 39.12 2.85 16.94
N LYS A 4 39.98 3.85 16.69
CA LYS A 4 39.71 4.90 15.68
C LYS A 4 39.57 4.21 14.32
N LYS A 5 38.42 4.36 13.66
CA LYS A 5 38.19 3.82 12.30
C LYS A 5 39.19 4.47 11.34
N LEU A 6 40.03 3.65 10.71
CA LEU A 6 40.92 4.09 9.62
C LEU A 6 40.08 4.67 8.48
N TYR A 7 40.34 5.93 8.12
CA TYR A 7 39.70 6.59 6.99
C TYR A 7 40.17 5.94 5.67
N ARG A 8 39.22 5.44 4.88
CA ARG A 8 39.48 4.76 3.60
C ARG A 8 39.01 5.65 2.44
N PRO A 9 39.86 6.53 1.90
CA PRO A 9 39.46 7.55 0.92
C PRO A 9 38.93 6.92 -0.39
N ILE A 10 39.55 5.84 -0.85
CA ILE A 10 39.13 5.14 -2.07
C ILE A 10 37.73 4.54 -1.92
N ALA A 11 37.42 3.95 -0.76
CA ALA A 11 36.10 3.39 -0.50
C ALA A 11 35.01 4.48 -0.45
N ALA A 12 35.32 5.64 0.14
CA ALA A 12 34.42 6.79 0.17
C ALA A 12 34.19 7.35 -1.25
N MET A 13 35.25 7.47 -2.05
CA MET A 13 35.15 7.93 -3.44
C MET A 13 34.35 6.96 -4.31
N ALA A 14 34.62 5.65 -4.20
CA ALA A 14 33.88 4.63 -4.93
C ALA A 14 32.38 4.63 -4.56
N LYS A 15 32.04 4.86 -3.29
CA LYS A 15 30.65 5.01 -2.84
C LYS A 15 29.97 6.20 -3.53
N LYS A 16 30.60 7.38 -3.51
CA LYS A 16 30.07 8.58 -4.17
C LYS A 16 29.86 8.38 -5.68
N VAL A 17 30.83 7.77 -6.36
CA VAL A 17 30.72 7.50 -7.80
C VAL A 17 29.58 6.53 -8.10
N ARG A 18 29.40 5.48 -7.29
CA ARG A 18 28.28 4.54 -7.45
C ARG A 18 26.94 5.20 -7.22
N GLU A 19 26.80 6.04 -6.20
CA GLU A 19 25.56 6.79 -5.92
C GLU A 19 25.23 7.75 -7.05
N TYR A 20 26.22 8.49 -7.56
CA TYR A 20 26.05 9.38 -8.70
C TYR A 20 25.62 8.62 -9.97
N ARG A 21 26.30 7.50 -10.29
CA ARG A 21 25.91 6.65 -11.43
C ARG A 21 24.51 6.07 -11.24
N ALA A 22 24.17 5.59 -10.04
CA ALA A 22 22.84 5.06 -9.75
C ALA A 22 21.74 6.11 -9.92
N LEU A 23 22.01 7.38 -9.60
CA LEU A 23 21.05 8.48 -9.81
C LEU A 23 20.91 8.81 -11.31
N LYS A 24 22.03 8.87 -12.03
CA LYS A 24 22.08 9.23 -13.45
C LYS A 24 21.51 8.13 -14.36
N GLU A 25 21.84 6.87 -14.07
CA GLU A 25 21.43 5.68 -14.81
C GLU A 25 20.18 5.02 -14.22
N ARG A 26 19.45 5.74 -13.35
CA ARG A 26 18.21 5.22 -12.75
C ARG A 26 17.22 4.86 -13.87
N PRO A 27 16.80 3.59 -13.98
CA PRO A 27 15.86 3.20 -15.01
C PRO A 27 14.52 3.88 -14.75
N ARG A 28 13.89 4.36 -15.82
CA ARG A 28 12.58 5.04 -15.76
C ARG A 28 11.47 4.05 -15.45
N ASP A 29 10.32 4.53 -14.99
CA ASP A 29 9.24 3.61 -14.58
C ASP A 29 8.68 2.87 -15.81
N SER A 30 8.75 3.45 -17.01
CA SER A 30 8.45 2.76 -18.28
C SER A 30 9.35 1.54 -18.53
N GLN A 31 10.67 1.68 -18.37
CA GLN A 31 11.62 0.59 -18.56
C GLN A 31 11.50 -0.48 -17.47
N ARG A 32 11.27 -0.06 -16.22
CA ARG A 32 11.13 -0.97 -15.08
C ARG A 32 9.86 -1.79 -15.16
N PHE A 33 8.77 -1.16 -15.60
CA PHE A 33 7.44 -1.76 -15.58
C PHE A 33 6.95 -2.24 -16.94
N ALA A 34 7.73 -2.09 -18.00
CA ALA A 34 7.51 -2.75 -19.27
C ALA A 34 7.23 -4.24 -19.08
N LEU A 35 6.32 -4.75 -19.90
CA LEU A 35 5.84 -6.11 -19.85
C LEU A 35 5.63 -6.62 -21.27
N ASP A 36 6.19 -7.79 -21.55
CA ASP A 36 5.85 -8.56 -22.74
C ASP A 36 4.58 -9.38 -22.44
N TYR A 37 3.50 -9.09 -23.18
CA TYR A 37 2.18 -9.69 -22.98
C TYR A 37 2.09 -11.13 -23.48
N GLU A 38 3.00 -11.57 -24.36
CA GLU A 38 3.04 -12.95 -24.84
C GLU A 38 3.71 -13.85 -23.79
N THR A 39 4.90 -13.46 -23.32
CA THR A 39 5.71 -14.29 -22.41
C THR A 39 5.49 -14.00 -20.93
N MET A 40 4.73 -12.95 -20.60
CA MET A 40 4.52 -12.42 -19.24
C MET A 40 5.82 -12.11 -18.49
N ARG A 41 6.87 -11.71 -19.24
CA ARG A 41 8.20 -11.37 -18.71
C ARG A 41 8.44 -9.87 -18.76
N ARG A 42 9.16 -9.38 -17.75
CA ARG A 42 9.68 -8.02 -17.76
C ARG A 42 11.02 -7.99 -18.48
N PRO A 43 11.20 -7.23 -19.57
CA PRO A 43 12.44 -7.27 -20.38
C PRO A 43 13.69 -6.84 -19.59
N LEU A 44 13.56 -5.86 -18.68
CA LEU A 44 14.69 -5.38 -17.88
C LEU A 44 15.21 -6.41 -16.88
N THR A 45 14.31 -7.15 -16.22
CA THR A 45 14.69 -8.09 -15.15
C THR A 45 14.65 -9.55 -15.57
N GLN A 46 14.07 -9.83 -16.75
CA GLN A 46 13.79 -11.16 -17.28
C GLN A 46 12.93 -12.05 -16.36
N LYS A 47 12.34 -11.46 -15.30
CA LYS A 47 11.46 -12.16 -14.36
C LYS A 47 10.06 -12.29 -14.95
N ARG A 48 9.50 -13.49 -14.79
CA ARG A 48 8.09 -13.79 -15.10
C ARG A 48 7.17 -13.26 -14.02
N LEU A 49 5.99 -12.79 -14.41
CA LEU A 49 4.93 -12.45 -13.47
C LEU A 49 4.34 -13.71 -12.82
N PRO A 50 3.80 -13.62 -11.58
CA PRO A 50 3.05 -14.71 -10.96
C PRO A 50 1.86 -15.12 -11.83
N VAL A 51 1.58 -16.42 -11.90
CA VAL A 51 0.54 -17.00 -12.78
C VAL A 51 -0.85 -16.38 -12.51
N LEU A 52 -1.19 -16.16 -11.24
CA LEU A 52 -2.47 -15.55 -10.84
C LEU A 52 -2.69 -14.14 -11.43
N ALA A 53 -1.61 -13.41 -11.72
CA ALA A 53 -1.72 -12.06 -12.28
C ALA A 53 -1.91 -12.05 -13.82
N TRP A 54 -1.79 -13.19 -14.50
CA TRP A 54 -1.78 -13.24 -15.97
C TRP A 54 -3.16 -12.92 -16.55
N GLU A 55 -4.23 -13.38 -15.92
CA GLU A 55 -5.61 -13.09 -16.36
C GLU A 55 -5.90 -11.59 -16.27
N ASP A 56 -5.53 -10.99 -15.14
CA ASP A 56 -5.70 -9.57 -14.88
C ASP A 56 -4.90 -8.73 -15.88
N VAL A 57 -3.65 -9.11 -16.15
CA VAL A 57 -2.79 -8.44 -17.14
C VAL A 57 -3.41 -8.38 -18.53
N ARG A 58 -4.16 -9.43 -18.94
CA ARG A 58 -4.75 -9.51 -20.28
C ARG A 58 -6.09 -8.76 -20.39
N ARG A 59 -6.84 -8.68 -19.29
CA ARG A 59 -8.22 -8.15 -19.30
C ARG A 59 -8.30 -6.71 -18.81
N GLU A 60 -7.54 -6.38 -17.79
CA GLU A 60 -7.63 -5.10 -17.08
C GLU A 60 -6.55 -4.12 -17.55
N GLN A 61 -6.71 -2.86 -17.18
CA GLN A 61 -5.82 -1.78 -17.59
C GLN A 61 -4.97 -1.27 -16.42
N ARG A 62 -3.83 -0.68 -16.75
CA ARG A 62 -3.02 0.09 -15.81
C ARG A 62 -3.69 1.42 -15.53
N LEU A 63 -3.41 2.01 -14.37
CA LEU A 63 -4.02 3.29 -13.98
C LEU A 63 -3.73 4.38 -15.04
N PHE A 64 -2.48 4.56 -15.43
CA PHE A 64 -2.10 5.58 -16.41
C PHE A 64 -2.68 5.34 -17.80
N SER A 65 -2.86 4.08 -18.22
CA SER A 65 -3.55 3.78 -19.49
C SER A 65 -5.00 4.30 -19.52
N LEU A 66 -5.65 4.41 -18.36
CA LEU A 66 -6.97 5.03 -18.20
C LEU A 66 -6.87 6.56 -18.12
N LEU A 67 -5.90 7.08 -17.34
CA LEU A 67 -5.77 8.51 -17.09
C LEU A 67 -5.29 9.31 -18.31
N CYS A 68 -4.41 8.75 -19.14
CA CYS A 68 -3.86 9.46 -20.31
C CYS A 68 -4.90 9.76 -21.39
N ARG A 69 -6.04 9.05 -21.36
CA ARG A 69 -7.17 9.32 -22.27
C ARG A 69 -8.05 10.47 -21.80
N LEU A 70 -7.85 10.95 -20.57
CA LEU A 70 -8.66 12.00 -19.97
C LEU A 70 -7.96 13.36 -20.00
N PRO A 71 -8.73 14.46 -20.07
CA PRO A 71 -8.18 15.79 -19.86
C PRO A 71 -7.58 15.88 -18.46
N LEU A 72 -6.42 16.56 -18.35
CA LEU A 72 -5.70 16.77 -17.10
C LEU A 72 -5.41 15.46 -16.32
N PHE A 73 -5.20 14.34 -17.03
CA PHE A 73 -4.99 13.02 -16.44
C PHE A 73 -6.09 12.57 -15.46
N GLY A 74 -7.31 13.08 -15.62
CA GLY A 74 -8.44 12.69 -14.77
C GLY A 74 -8.31 13.16 -13.32
N VAL A 75 -7.68 14.30 -13.05
CA VAL A 75 -7.71 14.93 -11.72
C VAL A 75 -9.18 15.19 -11.31
N GLY A 76 -9.51 14.82 -10.07
CA GLY A 76 -10.86 14.87 -9.50
C GLY A 76 -11.74 13.65 -9.82
N ARG A 77 -11.25 12.69 -10.60
CA ARG A 77 -12.01 11.47 -10.96
C ARG A 77 -11.81 10.38 -9.90
N MET A 78 -12.82 9.52 -9.77
CA MET A 78 -12.75 8.31 -8.93
C MET A 78 -12.23 7.11 -9.71
N VAL A 79 -11.27 6.42 -9.12
CA VAL A 79 -10.74 5.15 -9.62
C VAL A 79 -10.87 4.08 -8.56
N THR A 80 -11.26 2.89 -8.98
CA THR A 80 -11.39 1.71 -8.14
C THR A 80 -10.51 0.59 -8.67
N ARG A 81 -10.45 -0.51 -7.93
CA ARG A 81 -9.70 -1.72 -8.29
C ARG A 81 -10.63 -2.91 -8.36
N LYS A 82 -10.44 -3.77 -9.36
CA LYS A 82 -11.19 -5.04 -9.47
C LYS A 82 -11.00 -5.88 -8.21
N SER A 83 -9.77 -5.97 -7.70
CA SER A 83 -9.47 -6.68 -6.45
C SER A 83 -10.26 -6.18 -5.25
N TRP A 84 -10.64 -4.90 -5.22
CA TRP A 84 -11.46 -4.34 -4.15
C TRP A 84 -12.94 -4.65 -4.35
N LEU A 85 -13.44 -4.48 -5.58
CA LEU A 85 -14.81 -4.85 -5.93
C LEU A 85 -15.14 -6.32 -5.65
N TRP A 86 -14.14 -7.20 -5.69
CA TRP A 86 -14.33 -8.63 -5.39
C TRP A 86 -14.11 -8.99 -3.92
N ALA A 87 -13.36 -8.19 -3.18
CA ALA A 87 -13.01 -8.49 -1.80
C ALA A 87 -13.93 -7.82 -0.78
N HIS A 88 -14.53 -6.70 -1.15
CA HIS A 88 -15.26 -5.80 -0.26
C HIS A 88 -16.55 -5.35 -0.94
N ASP A 89 -17.67 -5.48 -0.23
CA ASP A 89 -18.95 -4.91 -0.65
C ASP A 89 -18.99 -3.40 -0.35
N GLU A 90 -18.16 -2.92 0.58
CA GLU A 90 -18.06 -1.51 0.92
C GLU A 90 -17.28 -0.72 -0.16
N PRO A 91 -17.66 0.54 -0.42
CA PRO A 91 -17.02 1.32 -1.48
C PRO A 91 -15.57 1.62 -1.15
N CYS A 92 -14.70 1.21 -2.07
CA CYS A 92 -13.26 1.44 -2.03
C CYS A 92 -12.82 2.13 -3.31
N TYR A 93 -12.34 3.37 -3.18
CA TYR A 93 -11.91 4.16 -4.33
C TYR A 93 -10.83 5.17 -3.94
N TRP A 94 -10.10 5.64 -4.95
CA TRP A 94 -9.21 6.78 -4.86
C TRP A 94 -9.81 7.95 -5.62
N VAL A 95 -9.76 9.14 -5.04
CA VAL A 95 -9.99 10.41 -5.75
C VAL A 95 -8.64 10.99 -6.13
N ILE A 96 -8.38 11.13 -7.43
CA ILE A 96 -7.08 11.58 -7.92
C ILE A 96 -6.94 13.09 -7.69
N THR A 97 -5.84 13.52 -7.07
CA THR A 97 -5.56 14.94 -6.83
C THR A 97 -4.38 15.45 -7.65
N LYS A 98 -3.31 14.65 -7.76
CA LYS A 98 -2.11 15.01 -8.53
C LYS A 98 -1.62 13.84 -9.35
N VAL A 99 -1.09 14.12 -10.53
CA VAL A 99 -0.53 13.11 -11.43
C VAL A 99 0.80 13.61 -11.97
N ARG A 100 1.81 12.75 -11.91
CA ARG A 100 3.11 12.94 -12.54
C ARG A 100 3.33 11.80 -13.53
N ALA A 101 3.06 12.07 -14.80
CA ALA A 101 3.31 11.12 -15.88
C ALA A 101 4.80 11.04 -16.23
N ASP A 102 5.25 9.87 -16.67
CA ASP A 102 6.56 9.66 -17.27
C ASP A 102 6.50 9.99 -18.76
N TYR A 103 6.97 11.19 -19.11
CA TYR A 103 6.99 11.70 -20.50
C TYR A 103 7.91 10.93 -21.46
N THR A 104 8.73 9.99 -20.95
CA THR A 104 9.61 9.15 -21.77
C THR A 104 8.88 7.98 -22.42
N ALA A 105 7.68 7.65 -21.95
CA ALA A 105 6.85 6.61 -22.56
C ALA A 105 6.01 7.22 -23.69
N GLU A 106 6.02 6.59 -24.86
CA GLU A 106 5.27 7.06 -26.04
C GLU A 106 3.77 7.17 -25.77
N GLY A 107 3.21 6.23 -25.00
CA GLY A 107 1.80 6.23 -24.59
C GLY A 107 1.51 6.95 -23.27
N MET A 108 2.52 7.56 -22.64
CA MET A 108 2.44 8.15 -21.29
C MET A 108 1.85 7.19 -20.24
N ASP A 109 1.95 5.88 -20.46
CA ASP A 109 1.25 4.80 -19.75
C ASP A 109 1.88 4.42 -18.40
N HIS A 110 2.80 5.26 -17.90
CA HIS A 110 3.52 5.11 -16.66
C HIS A 110 3.63 6.45 -15.91
N GLY A 111 3.80 6.36 -14.59
CA GLY A 111 4.03 7.53 -13.75
C GLY A 111 3.64 7.27 -12.31
N ARG A 112 3.45 8.37 -11.56
CA ARG A 112 3.02 8.38 -10.16
C ARG A 112 1.78 9.24 -10.00
N ALA A 113 0.85 8.77 -9.18
CA ALA A 113 -0.38 9.47 -8.89
C ALA A 113 -0.52 9.64 -7.38
N TRP A 114 -1.17 10.73 -6.98
CA TRP A 114 -1.56 11.01 -5.60
C TRP A 114 -3.08 11.20 -5.56
N GLY A 115 -3.67 10.80 -4.46
CA GLY A 115 -5.10 10.94 -4.26
C GLY A 115 -5.52 10.74 -2.83
N ARG A 116 -6.82 10.93 -2.59
CA ARG A 116 -7.46 10.61 -1.31
C ARG A 116 -8.05 9.22 -1.37
N LEU A 117 -7.72 8.40 -0.39
CA LEU A 117 -8.23 7.04 -0.27
C LEU A 117 -9.52 7.05 0.54
N THR A 118 -10.59 6.52 -0.05
CA THR A 118 -11.74 6.06 0.71
C THR A 118 -11.69 4.55 0.74
N PHE A 119 -11.43 3.96 1.90
CA PHE A 119 -11.36 2.51 2.08
C PHE A 119 -12.48 2.07 3.02
N ARG A 120 -13.37 1.20 2.52
CA ARG A 120 -14.56 0.72 3.24
C ARG A 120 -15.40 1.85 3.84
N GLY A 121 -15.66 2.88 3.04
CA GLY A 121 -16.40 4.08 3.47
C GLY A 121 -15.63 5.05 4.38
N GLN A 122 -14.46 4.68 4.91
CA GLN A 122 -13.62 5.61 5.68
C GLN A 122 -12.74 6.42 4.74
N THR A 123 -12.97 7.73 4.69
CA THR A 123 -12.19 8.64 3.86
C THR A 123 -10.98 9.17 4.63
N GLU A 124 -9.78 8.98 4.09
CA GLU A 124 -8.56 9.60 4.60
C GLU A 124 -8.56 11.10 4.23
N GLU A 125 -8.22 11.96 5.20
CA GLU A 125 -8.16 13.43 4.98
C GLU A 125 -6.92 13.85 4.18
N GLU A 126 -5.81 13.10 4.32
CA GLU A 126 -4.54 13.42 3.67
C GLU A 126 -4.43 12.76 2.29
N ASP A 127 -3.90 13.53 1.33
CA ASP A 127 -3.52 13.01 0.02
C ASP A 127 -2.29 12.09 0.15
N ARG A 128 -2.40 10.86 -0.35
CA ARG A 128 -1.32 9.86 -0.34
C ARG A 128 -0.90 9.47 -1.74
N GLU A 129 0.34 9.02 -1.87
CA GLU A 129 0.81 8.40 -3.11
C GLU A 129 0.04 7.10 -3.32
N ILE A 130 -0.54 6.97 -4.52
CA ILE A 130 -1.28 5.78 -4.90
C ILE A 130 -0.24 4.67 -5.14
N ASP A 131 -0.28 3.65 -4.30
CA ASP A 131 0.56 2.46 -4.49
C ASP A 131 0.03 1.61 -5.65
N LYS A 132 0.90 0.77 -6.23
CA LYS A 132 0.52 -0.26 -7.24
C LYS A 132 -0.13 0.29 -8.52
N VAL A 133 0.19 1.52 -8.89
CA VAL A 133 -0.20 2.16 -10.16
C VAL A 133 0.04 1.25 -11.38
N MET A 134 1.15 0.50 -11.36
CA MET A 134 1.59 -0.36 -12.46
C MET A 134 0.82 -1.69 -12.59
N TYR A 135 -0.10 -1.99 -11.67
CA TYR A 135 -0.89 -3.23 -11.74
C TYR A 135 -1.99 -3.11 -12.80
N HIS A 136 -2.35 -4.23 -13.41
CA HIS A 136 -3.47 -4.31 -14.34
C HIS A 136 -4.71 -4.70 -13.55
N ASP A 137 -5.22 -3.77 -12.73
CA ASP A 137 -6.32 -4.04 -11.80
C ASP A 137 -7.23 -2.81 -11.66
N TRP A 138 -6.93 -1.75 -12.41
CA TRP A 138 -7.59 -0.46 -12.23
C TRP A 138 -8.80 -0.36 -13.15
N ARG A 139 -9.88 0.18 -12.58
CA ARG A 139 -11.10 0.53 -13.29
C ARG A 139 -11.51 1.95 -12.92
N MET A 140 -12.06 2.67 -13.89
CA MET A 140 -12.56 4.02 -13.66
C MET A 140 -14.04 3.97 -13.31
N VAL A 141 -14.47 4.76 -12.33
CA VAL A 141 -15.89 4.90 -12.02
C VAL A 141 -16.50 5.97 -12.95
N PRO A 142 -17.56 5.65 -13.71
CA PRO A 142 -18.28 6.63 -14.53
C PRO A 142 -18.91 7.73 -13.67
N LYS A 143 -18.95 8.97 -14.17
CA LYS A 143 -19.49 10.14 -13.43
C LYS A 143 -20.88 9.93 -12.83
N HIS A 144 -21.76 9.26 -13.57
CA HIS A 144 -23.15 9.07 -13.17
C HIS A 144 -23.29 7.99 -12.08
N GLU A 145 -22.31 7.11 -11.91
CA GLU A 145 -22.31 6.07 -10.87
C GLU A 145 -21.56 6.52 -9.62
N GLU A 146 -20.86 7.66 -9.66
CA GLU A 146 -20.04 8.15 -8.53
C GLU A 146 -20.88 8.48 -7.29
N GLU A 147 -22.12 8.95 -7.46
CA GLU A 147 -23.00 9.27 -6.35
C GLU A 147 -23.53 7.99 -5.69
N ALA A 148 -24.01 7.03 -6.49
CA ALA A 148 -24.42 5.72 -6.01
C ALA A 148 -23.27 4.95 -5.32
N PHE A 149 -22.04 5.09 -5.82
CA PHE A 149 -20.87 4.44 -5.22
C PHE A 149 -20.43 5.08 -3.90
N LYS A 150 -20.84 6.33 -3.62
CA LYS A 150 -20.57 7.01 -2.35
C LYS A 150 -21.60 6.68 -1.29
N GLU A 151 -22.82 6.33 -1.70
CA GLU A 151 -23.89 5.98 -0.78
C GLU A 151 -23.53 4.68 -0.06
N PHE A 152 -23.03 4.83 1.15
CA PHE A 152 -22.72 3.73 2.04
C PHE A 152 -23.19 4.06 3.45
N THR A 153 -24.03 3.17 3.97
CA THR A 153 -24.41 3.18 5.38
C THR A 153 -23.34 2.44 6.17
N PRO A 154 -22.55 3.13 7.02
CA PRO A 154 -21.53 2.47 7.81
C PRO A 154 -22.19 1.47 8.76
N VAL A 155 -21.88 0.19 8.58
CA VAL A 155 -22.28 -0.85 9.51
C VAL A 155 -21.48 -0.65 10.79
N PRO A 156 -22.12 -0.58 11.98
CA PRO A 156 -21.40 -0.47 13.24
C PRO A 156 -20.45 -1.66 13.41
N GLU A 157 -19.14 -1.39 13.55
CA GLU A 157 -18.16 -2.44 13.82
C GLU A 157 -18.30 -2.91 15.28
N GLU A 158 -18.97 -4.04 15.48
CA GLU A 158 -18.97 -4.74 16.77
C GLU A 158 -17.59 -5.36 17.02
N THR A 159 -16.68 -4.59 17.63
CA THR A 159 -15.37 -5.09 18.01
C THR A 159 -15.45 -5.76 19.38
N CYS A 160 -15.09 -7.05 19.46
CA CYS A 160 -14.92 -7.73 20.74
C CYS A 160 -13.83 -7.02 21.54
N ARG A 161 -14.21 -6.31 22.61
CA ARG A 161 -13.29 -5.52 23.42
C ARG A 161 -12.38 -6.38 24.29
N TYR A 162 -12.88 -7.52 24.76
CA TYR A 162 -12.22 -8.39 25.71
C TYR A 162 -12.18 -9.83 25.21
N LEU A 163 -11.01 -10.47 25.33
CA LEU A 163 -10.84 -11.90 25.07
C LEU A 163 -10.33 -12.62 26.32
N PRO A 164 -10.73 -13.88 26.54
CA PRO A 164 -10.15 -14.68 27.62
C PRO A 164 -8.67 -14.94 27.39
N TYR A 165 -7.87 -14.98 28.46
CA TYR A 165 -6.48 -15.44 28.36
C TYR A 165 -6.42 -16.92 27.94
N PRO A 166 -5.38 -17.33 27.18
CA PRO A 166 -5.17 -18.73 26.87
C PRO A 166 -4.97 -19.56 28.16
N PRO A 167 -5.29 -20.87 28.15
CA PRO A 167 -5.49 -21.67 29.36
C PRO A 167 -4.31 -21.63 30.36
N LEU A 168 -3.07 -21.65 29.86
CA LEU A 168 -1.88 -21.62 30.70
C LEU A 168 -1.71 -20.26 31.41
N LEU A 169 -1.82 -19.16 30.67
CA LEU A 169 -1.68 -17.82 31.25
C LEU A 169 -2.80 -17.53 32.26
N ARG A 170 -4.03 -17.95 31.93
CA ARG A 170 -5.15 -17.89 32.87
C ARG A 170 -4.82 -18.60 34.19
N ALA A 171 -4.32 -19.84 34.14
CA ALA A 171 -3.96 -20.60 35.34
C ALA A 171 -2.81 -19.95 36.13
N MET A 172 -1.80 -19.41 35.44
CA MET A 172 -0.67 -18.70 36.08
C MET A 172 -1.13 -17.45 36.82
N ILE A 173 -2.00 -16.65 36.21
CA ILE A 173 -2.55 -15.41 36.81
C ILE A 173 -3.39 -15.75 38.04
N LEU A 174 -4.25 -16.77 37.94
CA LEU A 174 -5.06 -17.23 39.07
C LEU A 174 -4.19 -17.73 40.23
N ALA A 175 -3.14 -18.51 39.94
CA ALA A 175 -2.19 -18.98 40.96
C ALA A 175 -1.42 -17.82 41.62
N GLN A 176 -1.09 -16.76 40.88
CA GLN A 176 -0.47 -15.56 41.43
C GLN A 176 -1.41 -14.79 42.37
N TRP A 177 -2.68 -14.60 41.98
CA TRP A 177 -3.66 -13.92 42.82
C TRP A 177 -3.96 -14.67 44.12
N GLN A 178 -4.02 -16.00 44.05
CA GLN A 178 -4.11 -16.86 45.24
C GLN A 178 -2.93 -16.66 46.19
N LYS A 179 -1.71 -16.57 45.64
CA LYS A 179 -0.50 -16.31 46.41
C LYS A 179 -0.47 -14.91 47.04
N GLU A 180 -1.05 -13.92 46.36
CA GLU A 180 -1.14 -12.53 46.82
C GLU A 180 -2.33 -12.28 47.78
N GLY A 181 -3.21 -13.27 47.99
CA GLY A 181 -4.37 -13.15 48.87
C GLY A 181 -5.49 -12.27 48.33
N LYS A 182 -5.55 -12.04 47.01
CA LYS A 182 -6.61 -11.28 46.36
C LYS A 182 -7.82 -12.19 46.09
N GLU A 183 -9.03 -11.72 46.41
CA GLU A 183 -10.28 -12.46 46.14
C GLU A 183 -10.47 -12.63 44.61
N ILE A 184 -10.70 -13.88 44.19
CA ILE A 184 -10.84 -14.26 42.78
C ILE A 184 -12.29 -14.00 42.35
N THR A 185 -12.63 -12.73 42.12
CA THR A 185 -14.01 -12.34 41.76
C THR A 185 -14.17 -12.08 40.26
N GLU A 186 -13.08 -11.81 39.54
CA GLU A 186 -13.11 -11.44 38.12
C GLU A 186 -12.26 -12.40 37.26
N GLU A 187 -12.77 -12.79 36.09
CA GLU A 187 -11.98 -13.55 35.13
C GLU A 187 -10.93 -12.65 34.47
N PRO A 188 -9.66 -13.08 34.41
CA PRO A 188 -8.65 -12.30 33.71
C PRO A 188 -9.01 -12.25 32.21
N MET A 189 -9.12 -11.04 31.67
CA MET A 189 -9.40 -10.77 30.26
C MET A 189 -8.31 -9.90 29.62
N ILE A 190 -8.04 -10.13 28.34
CA ILE A 190 -7.15 -9.35 27.50
C ILE A 190 -7.97 -8.23 26.87
N ASP A 191 -7.61 -6.97 27.16
CA ASP A 191 -8.17 -5.80 26.49
C ASP A 191 -7.49 -5.59 25.13
N LEU A 192 -8.27 -5.70 24.06
CA LEU A 192 -7.79 -5.56 22.68
C LEU A 192 -7.69 -4.12 22.19
N GLN A 193 -8.17 -3.12 22.95
CA GLN A 193 -8.19 -1.72 22.48
C GLN A 193 -6.78 -1.14 22.19
N ARG A 194 -5.72 -1.75 22.72
CA ARG A 194 -4.33 -1.27 22.56
C ARG A 194 -3.61 -1.74 21.30
N THR A 195 -4.17 -2.60 20.46
CA THR A 195 -3.46 -3.11 19.25
C THR A 195 -3.54 -2.19 18.02
N SER A 196 -3.80 -0.90 18.20
CA SER A 196 -3.71 0.11 17.13
C SER A 196 -2.25 0.46 16.73
N HIS A 197 -1.25 -0.15 17.37
CA HIS A 197 0.18 0.06 17.05
C HIS A 197 0.61 -0.41 15.64
N LEU A 198 -0.17 -1.26 14.96
CA LEU A 198 0.11 -1.66 13.57
C LEU A 198 -0.03 -0.49 12.57
N LYS A 199 -0.83 0.55 12.90
CA LYS A 199 -0.94 1.76 12.07
C LYS A 199 0.28 2.69 12.22
N ALA A 200 1.04 2.60 13.31
CA ALA A 200 2.22 3.44 13.54
C ALA A 200 3.48 2.94 12.80
N ALA A 201 3.65 1.62 12.64
CA ALA A 201 4.84 1.06 12.01
C ALA A 201 4.99 1.39 10.52
N LYS A 202 3.87 1.59 9.79
CA LYS A 202 3.90 2.00 8.38
C LYS A 202 4.27 3.48 8.16
N LYS A 203 4.08 4.35 9.15
CA LYS A 203 4.50 5.77 9.05
C LYS A 203 6.03 5.94 9.12
N ASN A 204 6.74 4.98 9.72
CA ASN A 204 8.19 5.09 9.93
C ASN A 204 9.05 4.56 8.77
N ALA A 205 8.45 3.97 7.73
CA ALA A 205 9.18 3.46 6.57
C ALA A 205 9.30 4.47 5.41
N THR A 206 8.60 5.61 5.47
CA THR A 206 8.56 6.62 4.40
C THR A 206 9.59 7.75 4.58
N GLY A 207 10.56 7.56 5.48
CA GLY A 207 11.60 8.53 5.82
C GLY A 207 13.00 8.06 5.46
N THR A 208 13.25 7.65 4.22
CA THR A 208 14.61 7.67 3.66
C THR A 208 14.51 8.04 2.18
N SER A 209 14.40 9.34 1.94
CA SER A 209 14.73 9.96 0.67
C SER A 209 16.24 9.86 0.44
N LEU A 210 16.62 9.10 -0.58
CA LEU A 210 17.88 9.24 -1.32
C LEU A 210 17.52 9.67 -2.75
#